data_AF-A0A2A4QZ10-F1
#
_entry.id   AF-A0A2A4QZ10-F1
#
_cell.length_a   1.000
_cell.length_b   1.000
_cell.length_c   1.000
_cell.angle_alpha   90.00
_cell.angle_beta   90.00
_cell.angle_gamma   90.00
#
_symmetry.space_group_name_H-M   'P 1'
#
loop_
_entity.id
_entity.type
_entity.pdbx_description
1 polymer ?
#
loop_
_entity_poly.entity_id
_entity_poly.type
_entity_poly.pdbx_seq_one_letter_code
_entity_poly.pdbx_strand_id
1 'polypeptide(L)' 'MNDGEAHCLLNQKIETSTLVHLLQGKLDSSVPHEKAERINQVLGGRAQITYIDDGDHSLSRAQDLGILKSAIDKMSS' A
#
# COMPACT_ATOMS: atom_id res chain seq x y z
N MET A 1 -8.39 -10.55 -21.64
CA MET A 1 -7.21 -11.03 -20.90
C MET A 1 -5.97 -10.14 -21.06
N ASN A 2 -5.90 -9.19 -22.00
CA ASN A 2 -4.69 -8.41 -22.29
C ASN A 2 -4.44 -7.19 -21.37
N ASP A 3 -5.42 -6.79 -20.55
CA ASP A 3 -5.32 -5.53 -19.79
C ASP A 3 -4.41 -5.64 -18.56
N GLY A 4 -4.33 -6.82 -17.94
CA GLY A 4 -3.48 -7.02 -16.76
C GLY A 4 -1.98 -6.95 -17.05
N GLU A 5 -1.56 -7.43 -18.22
CA GLU A 5 -0.14 -7.41 -18.63
C GLU A 5 0.33 -5.98 -18.96
N ALA A 6 -0.54 -5.19 -19.58
CA ALA A 6 -0.27 -3.79 -19.89
C ALA A 6 -0.10 -2.91 -18.63
N HIS A 7 -0.65 -3.34 -17.49
CA HIS A 7 -0.65 -2.59 -16.22
C HIS A 7 0.36 -3.12 -15.18
N CYS A 8 1.37 -3.87 -15.62
CA CYS A 8 2.52 -4.26 -14.80
C CYS A 8 3.51 -3.08 -14.62
N LEU A 9 3.11 -2.03 -13.90
CA LEU A 9 3.81 -0.74 -13.83
C LEU A 9 4.97 -0.66 -12.81
N LEU A 10 5.20 -1.71 -12.01
CA LEU A 10 6.24 -1.73 -10.97
C LEU A 10 7.67 -1.96 -11.51
N ASN A 11 7.87 -1.70 -12.81
CA ASN A 11 9.14 -1.78 -13.53
C ASN A 11 9.64 -0.40 -13.99
N GLN A 12 8.85 0.65 -13.82
CA GLN A 12 9.20 2.02 -14.19
C GLN A 12 8.73 2.99 -13.11
N LYS A 13 9.33 4.19 -13.08
CA LYS A 13 8.93 5.24 -12.15
C LYS A 13 7.50 5.71 -12.46
N ILE A 14 6.71 5.93 -11.42
CA ILE A 14 5.37 6.51 -11.52
C ILE A 14 5.41 7.90 -10.90
N GLU A 15 5.18 8.92 -11.72
CA GLU A 15 5.04 10.29 -11.25
C GLU A 15 3.63 10.48 -10.67
N THR A 16 3.56 10.77 -9.38
CA THR A 16 2.33 11.16 -8.70
C THR A 16 2.56 12.45 -7.92
N SER A 17 1.59 13.36 -8.00
CA SER A 17 1.49 14.56 -7.18
C SER A 17 0.54 14.39 -5.99
N THR A 18 -0.06 13.20 -5.84
CA THR A 18 -1.03 12.91 -4.78
C THR A 18 -0.35 12.25 -3.59
N LEU A 19 -0.85 12.52 -2.38
CA LEU A 19 -0.42 11.82 -1.17
C LEU A 19 -0.80 10.33 -1.26
N VAL A 20 0.15 9.45 -0.98
CA VAL A 20 -0.05 8.00 -1.00
C VAL A 20 0.28 7.44 0.38
N HIS A 21 -0.66 6.67 0.93
CA HIS A 21 -0.45 5.90 2.16
C HIS A 21 -0.73 4.43 1.86
N LEU A 22 0.25 3.57 2.10
CA LEU A 22 0.15 2.12 1.94
C LEU A 22 -0.01 1.45 3.31
N LEU A 23 -1.10 0.69 3.48
CA LEU A 23 -1.30 -0.19 4.62
C LEU A 23 -1.03 -1.63 4.15
N GLN A 24 -0.13 -2.34 4.83
CA GLN A 24 0.29 -3.69 4.44
C GLN A 24 0.24 -4.63 5.64
N GLY A 25 -0.52 -5.71 5.53
CA GLY A 25 -0.48 -6.82 6.48
C GLY A 25 0.80 -7.64 6.33
N LYS A 26 1.49 -7.95 7.43
CA LYS A 26 2.69 -8.81 7.40
C LYS A 26 2.37 -10.32 7.38
N LEU A 27 1.14 -10.70 7.74
CA LEU A 27 0.66 -12.08 7.63
C LEU A 27 -0.06 -12.35 6.29
N ASP A 28 0.01 -11.42 5.35
CA ASP A 28 -0.47 -11.61 3.99
C ASP A 28 0.33 -12.72 3.30
N SER A 29 -0.28 -13.90 3.17
CA SER A 29 0.30 -15.05 2.47
C SER A 29 0.21 -14.96 0.95
N SER A 30 -0.56 -14.01 0.42
CA SER A 30 -0.82 -13.82 -1.00
C SER A 30 0.11 -12.78 -1.61
N VAL A 31 0.50 -11.75 -0.84
CA VAL A 31 1.40 -10.69 -1.28
C VAL A 31 2.52 -10.49 -0.25
N PRO A 32 3.79 -10.73 -0.64
CA PRO A 32 4.92 -10.45 0.24
C PRO A 32 4.98 -8.97 0.65
N HIS A 33 5.24 -8.71 1.93
CA HIS A 33 5.22 -7.36 2.50
C HIS A 33 6.23 -6.39 1.84
N GLU A 34 7.30 -6.91 1.24
CA GLU A 34 8.30 -6.19 0.45
C GLU A 34 7.69 -5.49 -0.77
N LYS A 35 6.50 -5.94 -1.21
CA LYS A 35 5.77 -5.30 -2.30
C LYS A 35 5.45 -3.83 -1.99
N ALA A 36 5.15 -3.50 -0.73
CA ALA A 36 4.90 -2.13 -0.30
C ALA A 36 6.14 -1.24 -0.50
N GLU A 37 7.34 -1.74 -0.18
CA GLU A 37 8.59 -1.02 -0.40
C GLU A 37 8.86 -0.80 -1.89
N ARG A 38 8.64 -1.83 -2.71
CA ARG A 38 8.80 -1.72 -4.17
C ARG A 38 7.85 -0.68 -4.78
N ILE A 39 6.60 -0.60 -4.30
CA ILE A 39 5.66 0.44 -4.72
C ILE A 39 6.20 1.81 -4.32
N ASN A 40 6.68 1.97 -3.08
CA ASN A 40 7.24 3.25 -2.63
C ASN A 40 8.47 3.68 -3.46
N GLN A 41 9.36 2.74 -3.80
CA GLN A 41 10.50 3.01 -4.68
C GLN A 41 10.06 3.54 -6.05
N VAL A 42 9.08 2.89 -6.66
CA VAL A 42 8.51 3.29 -7.95
C VAL A 42 7.84 4.68 -7.89
N LEU A 43 7.24 5.03 -6.75
CA LEU A 43 6.67 6.34 -6.48
C LEU A 43 7.73 7.40 -6.08
N GLY A 44 9.02 7.06 -6.10
CA GLY A 44 10.10 7.97 -5.75
C GLY A 44 10.18 8.28 -4.25
N GLY A 45 9.80 7.34 -3.39
CA GLY A 45 9.87 7.48 -1.93
C GLY A 45 8.76 8.35 -1.33
N ARG A 46 7.71 8.65 -2.09
CA ARG A 46 6.62 9.57 -1.70
C ARG A 46 5.53 8.93 -0.85
N ALA A 47 5.49 7.60 -0.75
CA ALA A 47 4.44 6.91 0.00
C ALA A 47 4.82 6.76 1.48
N GLN A 48 3.87 7.04 2.38
CA GLN A 48 3.96 6.60 3.76
C GLN A 48 3.53 5.13 3.84
N ILE A 49 4.32 4.29 4.51
CA ILE A 49 4.00 2.87 4.68
C ILE A 49 3.67 2.60 6.14
N THR A 50 2.59 1.88 6.39
CA THR A 50 2.23 1.32 7.69
C THR A 50 2.11 -0.18 7.58
N TYR A 51 2.95 -0.90 8.33
CA TYR A 51 2.85 -2.34 8.45
C TYR A 51 1.96 -2.71 9.64
N ILE A 52 1.06 -3.65 9.41
CA ILE A 52 0.22 -4.25 10.44
C ILE A 52 0.77 -5.65 10.68
N ASP A 53 1.48 -5.83 11.81
CA ASP A 53 2.28 -7.03 12.09
C ASP A 53 1.45 -8.32 12.10
N ASP A 54 0.20 -8.24 12.55
CA ASP A 54 -0.75 -9.36 12.60
C ASP A 54 -1.83 -9.27 11.51
N GLY A 55 -1.67 -8.34 10.56
CA GLY A 55 -2.64 -8.08 9.49
C GLY A 55 -2.52 -9.09 8.36
N ASP A 56 -3.66 -9.56 7.87
CA ASP A 56 -3.75 -10.42 6.68
C ASP A 56 -3.94 -9.58 5.40
N HIS A 57 -4.24 -10.26 4.28
CA HIS A 57 -4.51 -9.60 3.00
C HIS A 57 -5.74 -8.68 3.01
N SER A 58 -6.73 -8.98 3.86
CA SER A 58 -8.03 -8.30 3.85
C SER A 58 -8.01 -6.99 4.63
N LEU A 59 -7.20 -6.91 5.69
CA LEU A 59 -7.15 -5.77 6.63
C LEU A 59 -8.56 -5.28 7.04
N SER A 60 -9.48 -6.22 7.24
CA SER A 60 -10.90 -5.92 7.42
C SER A 60 -11.36 -5.99 8.88
N ARG A 61 -10.45 -6.28 9.83
CA ARG A 61 -10.78 -6.33 11.26
C ARG A 61 -11.04 -4.91 11.76
N ALA A 62 -11.81 -4.76 12.83
CA ALA A 62 -12.14 -3.45 13.38
C ALA A 62 -10.89 -2.60 13.72
N GLN A 63 -9.82 -3.23 14.20
CA GLN A 63 -8.54 -2.58 14.48
C GLN A 63 -7.84 -2.07 13.20
N ASP A 64 -7.85 -2.87 12.13
CA ASP A 64 -7.22 -2.52 10.84
C ASP A 64 -7.95 -1.33 10.20
N LEU A 65 -9.29 -1.36 10.24
CA LEU A 65 -10.13 -0.25 9.79
C LEU A 65 -9.92 1.01 10.64
N GLY A 66 -9.62 0.87 11.94
CA GLY A 66 -9.23 1.99 12.80
C GLY A 66 -7.91 2.64 12.37
N ILE A 67 -6.93 1.84 11.95
CA ILE A 67 -5.66 2.32 11.40
C ILE A 67 -5.91 3.04 10.06
N LEU A 68 -6.73 2.46 9.18
CA LEU A 68 -7.12 3.09 7.91
C LEU A 68 -7.79 4.46 8.13
N LYS A 69 -8.75 4.54 9.06
CA LYS A 69 -9.41 5.80 9.39
C LYS A 69 -8.40 6.83 9.90
N SER A 70 -7.51 6.41 10.80
CA SER A 70 -6.46 7.29 11.34
C SER A 70 -5.49 7.79 10.26
N ALA A 71 -5.20 6.96 9.25
CA ALA A 71 -4.40 7.37 8.09
C ALA A 71 -5.12 8.43 7.25
N ILE A 72 -6.42 8.23 6.96
CA ILE A 72 -7.25 9.19 6.22
C ILE A 72 -7.35 10.54 6.95
N ASP A 73 -7.57 10.51 8.27
CA ASP A 73 -7.69 11.72 9.10
C ASP A 73 -6.39 12.55 9.04
N LYS A 74 -5.23 11.88 9.07
CA LYS A 74 -3.91 12.53 8.93
C LYS A 74 -3.67 13.16 7.55
N MET A 75 -4.29 12.63 6.50
CA MET A 75 -4.16 13.15 5.13
C MET A 75 -5.08 14.34 4.86
N SER A 76 -6.12 14.50 5.67
CA SER A 76 -7.15 15.55 5.50
C SER A 76 -6.91 16.78 6.40
N SER A 77 -5.83 16.77 7.18
CA SER A 77 -5.46 17.81 8.15
C SER A 77 -4.46 18.81 7.59
#